data_AF-A0A7S3H7K2-F1
#
_entry.id   AF-A0A7S3H7K2-F1
#
_cell.length_a   1.000
_cell.length_b   1.000
_cell.length_c   1.000
_cell.angle_alpha   90.00
_cell.angle_beta   90.00
_cell.angle_gamma   90.00
#
_symmetry.space_group_name_H-M   'P 1'
#
loop_
_entity.id
_entity.type
_entity.pdbx_description
1 polymer ?
#
loop_
_entity_poly.entity_id
_entity_poly.type
_entity_poly.pdbx_seq_one_letter_code
_entity_poly.pdbx_strand_id
1 'polypeptide(L)'
;IAMARGYSVDESLNIAIGVAVAAIPEGLPSCITVTFAIGVNVMAGSNAIVKSLPAVETLGSVSVICSDKTGTLTENKMAVQRIVRLGAPEIDTTQHMSPTSSAEATVCLLPGLLCNDATLLVGADAAAKAPSKKTSNIRTPDATDIELAALPRDTISKTEFTVNGDPTERCILDLAVTLMGAPQATKQLLNANPRLAEIPFDSATKYMATLHALTPDLSQLANGDGKIVMVKGAPEAVLAFCYPSPTSPESTSEKASWLEKAEGLAGQGMRVLALAYRVVPASYVLGDALIPSAAERFQVSCLVGIIDPPRAAAITAVAVAQSAGIVVKMITGDHPVTAQAVGSVLGLKGTRRSAVTGAELDEVMLRSMDDFDRVVLLNDVFARTTPEHKLRIVESLRRQGFVCSMTGDGVNDAPA
;
A
#
# COMPACT_ATOMS: atom_id res chain seq x y z
N ILE A 1 -36.97 -16.44 -56.25
CA ILE A 1 -36.02 -16.44 -57.40
C ILE A 1 -36.09 -17.76 -58.17
N ALA A 2 -35.94 -18.93 -57.52
CA ALA A 2 -36.06 -20.23 -58.19
C ALA A 2 -37.43 -20.44 -58.87
N MET A 3 -38.54 -20.24 -58.15
CA MET A 3 -39.89 -20.35 -58.76
C MET A 3 -40.11 -19.36 -59.93
N ALA A 4 -39.54 -18.16 -59.85
CA ALA A 4 -39.61 -17.16 -60.93
C ALA A 4 -38.77 -17.53 -62.16
N ARG A 5 -37.85 -18.50 -62.04
CA ARG A 5 -37.06 -19.08 -63.14
C ARG A 5 -37.67 -20.37 -63.70
N GLY A 6 -38.87 -20.75 -63.25
CA GLY A 6 -39.59 -21.92 -63.77
C GLY A 6 -39.26 -23.25 -63.08
N TYR A 7 -38.53 -23.24 -61.96
CA TYR A 7 -38.32 -24.45 -61.16
C TYR A 7 -39.60 -24.89 -60.45
N SER A 8 -39.79 -26.20 -60.32
CA SER A 8 -40.89 -26.77 -59.51
C SER A 8 -40.78 -26.35 -58.04
N VAL A 9 -41.87 -26.50 -57.28
CA VAL A 9 -41.90 -26.15 -55.84
C VAL A 9 -40.86 -26.97 -55.08
N ASP A 10 -40.75 -28.27 -55.37
CA ASP A 10 -39.81 -29.19 -54.73
C ASP A 10 -38.34 -28.83 -55.04
N GLU A 11 -38.03 -28.51 -56.30
CA GLU A 11 -36.70 -28.04 -56.69
C GLU A 11 -36.37 -26.68 -56.05
N SER A 12 -37.34 -25.77 -56.01
CA SER A 12 -37.18 -24.47 -55.38
C SER A 12 -36.91 -24.58 -53.88
N LEU A 13 -37.54 -25.55 -53.20
CA LEU A 13 -37.31 -25.85 -51.79
C LEU A 13 -35.90 -26.43 -51.57
N ASN A 14 -35.50 -27.41 -52.38
CA ASN A 14 -34.16 -28.00 -52.30
C ASN A 14 -33.05 -26.96 -52.54
N ILE A 15 -33.24 -26.06 -53.52
CA ILE A 15 -32.31 -24.95 -53.78
C ILE A 15 -32.26 -24.00 -52.58
N ALA A 16 -33.41 -23.67 -51.98
CA ALA A 16 -33.47 -22.79 -50.80
C ALA A 16 -32.72 -23.39 -49.60
N ILE A 17 -32.90 -24.68 -49.32
CA ILE A 17 -32.20 -25.39 -48.25
C ILE A 17 -30.69 -25.42 -48.54
N GLY A 18 -30.28 -25.73 -49.77
CA GLY A 18 -28.86 -25.75 -50.16
C GLY A 18 -28.17 -24.41 -49.97
N VAL A 19 -28.82 -23.30 -50.36
CA VAL A 19 -28.30 -21.94 -50.13
C VAL A 19 -28.27 -21.59 -48.64
N ALA A 20 -29.29 -21.99 -47.87
CA ALA A 20 -29.34 -21.74 -46.44
C ALA A 20 -28.19 -22.45 -45.70
N VAL A 21 -27.93 -23.73 -46.00
CA VAL A 21 -26.82 -24.48 -45.41
C VAL A 21 -25.47 -23.90 -45.85
N ALA A 22 -25.30 -23.59 -47.14
CA ALA A 22 -24.06 -23.00 -47.65
C ALA A 22 -23.76 -21.61 -47.07
N ALA A 23 -24.77 -20.89 -46.58
CA ALA A 23 -24.60 -19.58 -45.95
C ALA A 23 -24.18 -19.66 -44.47
N ILE A 24 -24.30 -20.83 -43.81
CA ILE A 24 -23.91 -21.02 -42.41
C ILE A 24 -22.42 -21.36 -42.37
N PRO A 25 -21.57 -20.54 -41.73
CA PRO A 25 -20.16 -20.83 -41.61
C PRO A 25 -19.92 -21.83 -40.48
N GLU A 26 -20.22 -23.11 -40.71
CA GLU A 26 -20.15 -24.19 -39.70
C GLU A 26 -18.75 -24.34 -39.07
N GLY A 27 -17.69 -23.96 -39.80
CA GLY A 27 -16.31 -23.98 -39.29
C GLY A 27 -15.93 -22.81 -38.39
N LEU A 28 -16.69 -21.71 -38.40
CA LEU A 28 -16.33 -20.47 -37.70
C LEU A 28 -16.23 -20.65 -36.17
N PRO A 29 -17.17 -21.33 -35.48
CA PRO A 29 -17.06 -21.56 -34.03
C PRO A 29 -15.79 -22.33 -33.63
N SER A 30 -15.38 -23.31 -34.45
CA SER A 30 -14.16 -24.09 -34.23
C SER A 30 -12.91 -23.23 -34.41
N CYS A 31 -12.86 -22.41 -35.47
CA CYS A 31 -11.76 -21.47 -35.69
C CYS A 31 -11.61 -20.50 -34.52
N ILE A 32 -12.71 -19.88 -34.06
CA ILE A 32 -12.69 -18.94 -32.92
C ILE A 32 -12.17 -19.62 -31.66
N THR A 33 -12.64 -20.84 -31.36
CA THR A 33 -12.23 -21.59 -30.17
C THR A 33 -10.73 -21.89 -30.19
N VAL A 34 -10.19 -22.32 -31.34
CA VAL A 34 -8.74 -22.58 -31.50
C VAL A 34 -7.95 -21.28 -31.35
N THR A 35 -8.39 -20.18 -31.96
CA THR A 35 -7.72 -18.88 -31.83
C THR A 35 -7.69 -18.40 -30.38
N PHE A 36 -8.80 -18.50 -29.64
CA PHE A 36 -8.82 -18.14 -28.22
C PHE A 36 -7.94 -19.08 -27.37
N ALA A 37 -7.94 -20.39 -27.65
CA ALA A 37 -7.09 -21.34 -26.94
C ALA A 37 -5.60 -21.03 -27.11
N ILE A 38 -5.18 -20.63 -28.32
CA ILE A 38 -3.82 -20.16 -28.58
C ILE A 38 -3.52 -18.89 -27.75
N GLY A 39 -4.44 -17.92 -27.73
CA GLY A 39 -4.30 -16.70 -26.92
C GLY A 39 -4.16 -16.98 -25.43
N VAL A 40 -4.97 -17.90 -24.89
CA VAL A 40 -4.85 -18.36 -23.50
C VAL A 40 -3.49 -19.00 -23.22
N ASN A 41 -2.96 -19.81 -24.15
CA ASN A 41 -1.66 -20.44 -23.96
C ASN A 41 -0.50 -19.42 -23.95
N VAL A 42 -0.58 -18.38 -24.79
CA VAL A 42 0.39 -17.27 -24.79
C VAL A 42 0.34 -16.50 -23.46
N MET A 43 -0.86 -16.19 -22.97
CA MET A 43 -1.04 -15.51 -21.67
C MET A 43 -0.53 -16.38 -20.50
N ALA A 44 -0.81 -17.68 -20.52
CA ALA A 44 -0.32 -18.61 -19.51
C ALA A 44 1.21 -18.69 -19.47
N GLY A 45 1.87 -18.63 -20.64
CA GLY A 45 3.33 -18.51 -20.74
C GLY A 45 3.90 -17.25 -20.09
N SER A 46 3.07 -16.21 -19.90
CA SER A 46 3.40 -14.96 -19.20
C SER A 46 2.86 -14.92 -17.76
N ASN A 47 2.54 -16.08 -17.18
CA ASN A 47 1.96 -16.22 -15.83
C ASN A 47 0.57 -15.58 -15.65
N ALA A 48 -0.18 -15.34 -16.73
CA ALA A 48 -1.57 -14.87 -16.68
C ALA A 48 -2.54 -16.03 -16.97
N ILE A 49 -3.20 -16.54 -15.92
CA ILE A 49 -4.14 -17.66 -16.02
C ILE A 49 -5.53 -17.15 -16.41
N VAL A 50 -6.02 -17.58 -17.57
CA VAL A 50 -7.37 -17.24 -18.06
C VAL A 50 -8.35 -18.36 -17.72
N LYS A 51 -9.45 -18.01 -17.04
CA LYS A 51 -10.50 -18.98 -16.64
C LYS A 51 -11.59 -19.20 -17.68
N SER A 52 -11.75 -18.29 -18.63
CA SER A 52 -12.74 -18.38 -19.72
C SER A 52 -12.18 -17.84 -21.03
N LEU A 53 -12.40 -18.57 -22.13
CA LEU A 53 -11.90 -18.16 -23.47
C LEU A 53 -12.35 -16.74 -23.90
N PRO A 54 -13.63 -16.32 -23.68
CA PRO A 54 -14.08 -14.98 -24.07
C PRO A 54 -13.37 -13.82 -23.34
N ALA A 55 -12.71 -14.09 -22.21
CA ALA A 55 -11.97 -13.07 -21.48
C ALA A 55 -10.77 -12.55 -22.28
N VAL A 56 -10.19 -13.35 -23.18
CA VAL A 56 -9.08 -12.94 -24.05
C VAL A 56 -9.52 -11.80 -24.97
N GLU A 57 -10.69 -11.92 -25.59
CA GLU A 57 -11.28 -10.89 -26.45
C GLU A 57 -11.69 -9.66 -25.64
N THR A 58 -12.32 -9.88 -24.48
CA THR A 58 -12.74 -8.79 -23.59
C THR A 58 -11.54 -7.93 -23.19
N LEU A 59 -10.42 -8.55 -22.81
CA LEU A 59 -9.20 -7.84 -22.42
C LEU A 59 -8.66 -6.96 -23.56
N GLY A 60 -8.77 -7.42 -24.81
CA GLY A 60 -8.36 -6.66 -26.00
C GLY A 60 -9.27 -5.47 -26.35
N SER A 61 -10.47 -5.42 -25.77
CA SER A 61 -11.44 -4.33 -26.00
C SER A 61 -11.62 -3.41 -24.78
N VAL A 62 -10.89 -3.65 -23.69
CA VAL A 62 -10.94 -2.82 -22.47
C VAL A 62 -10.57 -1.38 -22.82
N SER A 63 -11.43 -0.45 -22.39
CA SER A 63 -11.23 1.00 -22.49
C SER A 63 -11.04 1.65 -21.12
N VAL A 64 -11.48 1.00 -20.04
CA VAL A 64 -11.28 1.48 -18.66
C VAL A 64 -10.84 0.35 -17.74
N ILE A 65 -9.73 0.54 -17.04
CA ILE A 65 -9.28 -0.35 -15.96
C ILE A 65 -9.63 0.30 -14.63
N CYS A 66 -10.50 -0.34 -13.86
CA CYS A 66 -10.75 -0.03 -12.46
C CYS A 66 -9.84 -0.92 -11.61
N SER A 67 -9.06 -0.33 -10.71
CA SER A 67 -8.14 -1.07 -9.87
C SER A 67 -8.32 -0.74 -8.40
N ASP A 68 -8.31 -1.76 -7.55
CA ASP A 68 -8.03 -1.56 -6.14
C ASP A 68 -6.59 -1.08 -5.94
N LYS A 69 -6.35 -0.39 -4.82
CA LYS A 69 -5.02 0.10 -4.47
C LYS A 69 -4.20 -0.95 -3.73
N THR A 70 -4.71 -1.43 -2.58
CA THR A 70 -3.91 -2.22 -1.64
C THR A 70 -3.65 -3.59 -2.24
N GLY A 71 -2.39 -4.00 -2.32
CA GLY A 71 -1.98 -5.32 -2.82
C GLY A 71 -2.15 -5.55 -4.32
N THR A 72 -2.90 -4.71 -5.01
CA THR A 72 -3.00 -4.68 -6.48
C THR A 72 -2.00 -3.68 -7.07
N LEU A 73 -2.19 -2.38 -6.83
CA LEU A 73 -1.28 -1.33 -7.31
C LEU A 73 -0.07 -1.15 -6.38
N THR A 74 -0.23 -1.47 -5.09
CA THR A 74 0.82 -1.40 -4.08
C THR A 74 1.30 -2.77 -3.67
N GLU A 75 2.42 -2.83 -2.94
CA GLU A 75 3.04 -4.08 -2.51
C GLU A 75 2.27 -4.81 -1.38
N ASN A 76 1.28 -4.15 -0.76
CA ASN A 76 0.67 -4.57 0.51
C ASN A 76 1.73 -4.82 1.58
N LYS A 77 2.74 -3.95 1.61
CA LYS A 77 3.88 -4.01 2.53
C LYS A 77 4.20 -2.60 2.98
N MET A 78 3.67 -2.23 4.14
CA MET A 78 4.04 -0.97 4.78
C MET A 78 5.56 -0.87 4.90
N ALA A 79 6.09 0.30 4.55
CA ALA A 79 7.50 0.61 4.62
C ALA A 79 7.68 2.01 5.19
N VAL A 80 8.67 2.18 6.07
CA VAL A 80 9.14 3.51 6.47
C VAL A 80 9.85 4.12 5.27
N GLN A 81 9.43 5.32 4.87
CA GLN A 81 9.91 6.08 3.73
C GLN A 81 10.73 7.29 4.16
N ARG A 82 10.31 7.93 5.25
CA ARG A 82 10.89 9.18 5.76
C ARG A 82 11.11 9.11 7.25
N ILE A 83 12.26 9.62 7.69
CA ILE A 83 12.53 9.90 9.09
C ILE A 83 12.86 11.37 9.21
N VAL A 84 12.06 12.08 10.00
CA VAL A 84 12.13 13.53 10.16
C VAL A 84 12.55 13.87 11.58
N ARG A 85 13.56 14.73 11.69
CA ARG A 85 14.09 15.24 12.95
C ARG A 85 14.01 16.76 12.95
N LEU A 86 13.95 17.38 14.13
CA LEU A 86 14.02 18.84 14.23
C LEU A 86 15.48 19.29 14.07
N GLY A 87 15.72 20.36 13.30
CA GLY A 87 17.08 20.90 13.08
C GLY A 87 18.02 20.07 12.21
N ALA A 88 17.61 18.90 11.71
CA ALA A 88 18.42 18.03 10.86
C ALA A 88 17.70 17.75 9.51
N PRO A 89 18.46 17.40 8.45
CA PRO A 89 17.87 17.03 7.18
C PRO A 89 17.00 15.78 7.30
N GLU A 90 15.92 15.75 6.52
CA GLU A 90 15.04 14.60 6.36
C GLU A 90 15.82 13.43 5.76
N ILE A 91 15.63 12.25 6.34
CA ILE A 91 16.25 11.01 5.86
C ILE A 91 15.23 10.30 4.96
N ASP A 92 15.59 10.16 3.69
CA ASP A 92 14.88 9.33 2.72
C ASP A 92 15.44 7.90 2.75
N THR A 93 14.65 6.96 3.27
CA THR A 93 15.04 5.54 3.42
C THR A 93 14.91 4.75 2.12
N THR A 94 14.46 5.38 1.02
CA THR A 94 14.44 4.77 -0.33
C THR A 94 15.73 4.97 -1.09
N GLN A 95 16.57 5.88 -0.63
CA GLN A 95 17.85 6.20 -1.27
C GLN A 95 18.99 5.51 -0.54
N HIS A 96 20.14 5.43 -1.20
CA HIS A 96 21.34 4.93 -0.55
C HIS A 96 21.74 5.86 0.60
N MET A 97 21.71 5.34 1.83
CA MET A 97 22.06 6.08 3.04
C MET A 97 23.57 6.02 3.29
N SER A 98 24.18 7.14 3.69
CA SER A 98 25.56 7.13 4.20
C SER A 98 25.61 6.40 5.54
N PRO A 99 26.77 5.80 5.93
CA PRO A 99 26.90 5.13 7.23
C PRO A 99 26.49 6.01 8.41
N THR A 100 26.81 7.31 8.37
CA THR A 100 26.41 8.29 9.37
C THR A 100 24.89 8.45 9.45
N SER A 101 24.22 8.61 8.30
CA SER A 101 22.76 8.71 8.27
C SER A 101 22.05 7.43 8.72
N SER A 102 22.65 6.25 8.47
CA SER A 102 22.14 4.97 8.96
C SER A 102 22.23 4.85 10.48
N ALA A 103 23.37 5.24 11.06
CA ALA A 103 23.55 5.27 12.51
C ALA A 103 22.56 6.24 13.18
N GLU A 104 22.44 7.46 12.66
CA GLU A 104 21.47 8.45 13.17
C GLU A 104 20.02 7.97 13.07
N ALA A 105 19.63 7.37 11.94
CA ALA A 105 18.31 6.79 11.76
C ALA A 105 18.05 5.65 12.76
N THR A 106 19.04 4.79 12.99
CA THR A 106 18.94 3.68 13.95
C THR A 106 18.65 4.18 15.35
N VAL A 107 19.40 5.21 15.81
CA VAL A 107 19.17 5.82 17.13
C VAL A 107 17.78 6.41 17.23
N CYS A 108 17.34 7.15 16.19
CA CYS A 108 16.04 7.82 16.23
C CYS A 108 14.87 6.84 16.23
N LEU A 109 15.04 5.65 15.64
CA LEU A 109 14.03 4.59 15.59
C LEU A 109 13.94 3.77 16.88
N LEU A 110 14.90 3.87 17.80
CA LEU A 110 14.93 3.07 19.03
C LEU A 110 13.60 3.09 19.83
N PRO A 111 12.90 4.24 20.01
CA PRO A 111 11.61 4.22 20.69
C PRO A 111 10.55 3.41 19.93
N GLY A 112 10.54 3.49 18.58
CA GLY A 112 9.65 2.71 17.74
C GLY A 112 10.04 1.24 17.59
N LEU A 113 11.30 0.90 17.89
CA LEU A 113 11.80 -0.47 17.92
C LEU A 113 11.48 -1.18 19.24
N LEU A 114 11.65 -0.51 20.38
CA LEU A 114 11.40 -1.09 21.71
C LEU A 114 9.93 -1.02 22.13
N CYS A 115 9.20 -0.01 21.68
CA CYS A 115 7.76 0.11 21.82
C CYS A 115 7.07 -0.58 20.62
N ASN A 116 7.26 -1.89 20.42
CA ASN A 116 6.84 -2.61 19.20
C ASN A 116 6.43 -4.06 19.44
N ASP A 117 5.17 -4.42 19.20
CA ASP A 117 4.64 -5.78 19.39
C ASP A 117 5.01 -6.75 18.26
N ALA A 118 5.63 -6.28 17.18
CA ALA A 118 6.18 -7.16 16.17
C ALA A 118 7.38 -7.96 16.72
N THR A 119 7.44 -9.21 16.28
CA THR A 119 8.44 -10.18 16.70
C THR A 119 9.39 -10.51 15.55
N LEU A 120 10.69 -10.37 15.82
CA LEU A 120 11.77 -10.70 14.89
C LEU A 120 12.18 -12.17 15.05
N LEU A 121 12.02 -12.95 13.98
CA LEU A 121 12.51 -14.32 13.86
C LEU A 121 13.75 -14.34 12.96
N VAL A 122 14.80 -15.06 13.37
CA VAL A 122 16.09 -15.12 12.66
C VAL A 122 16.53 -16.57 12.53
N GLY A 123 17.12 -16.95 11.40
CA GLY A 123 17.68 -18.29 11.19
C GLY A 123 16.62 -19.41 11.11
N ALA A 124 16.82 -20.51 11.84
CA ALA A 124 15.93 -21.68 11.81
C ALA A 124 14.48 -21.35 12.20
N ASP A 125 14.28 -20.39 13.12
CA ASP A 125 12.96 -19.91 13.53
C ASP A 125 12.23 -19.17 12.39
N ALA A 126 12.98 -18.48 11.52
CA ALA A 126 12.43 -17.82 10.35
C ALA A 126 12.07 -18.83 9.25
N ALA A 127 12.89 -19.86 9.06
CA ALA A 127 12.67 -20.92 8.08
C ALA A 127 11.42 -21.77 8.38
N ALA A 128 11.13 -22.04 9.65
CA ALA A 128 9.96 -22.83 10.07
C ALA A 128 8.61 -22.11 9.86
N LYS A 129 8.61 -20.76 9.80
CA LYS A 129 7.42 -19.93 9.60
C LYS A 129 7.37 -19.22 8.23
N ALA A 130 8.40 -19.36 7.41
CA ALA A 130 8.37 -18.85 6.05
C ALA A 130 7.22 -19.53 5.27
N PRO A 131 6.40 -18.78 4.52
CA PRO A 131 5.36 -19.39 3.69
C PRO A 131 6.02 -20.41 2.77
N SER A 132 5.51 -21.65 2.77
CA SER A 132 6.03 -22.72 1.92
C SER A 132 5.98 -22.24 0.48
N LYS A 133 7.13 -21.87 -0.08
CA LYS A 133 7.26 -21.66 -1.52
C LYS A 133 7.01 -23.03 -2.16
N LYS A 134 5.77 -23.32 -2.56
CA LYS A 134 5.53 -24.31 -3.61
C LYS A 134 6.28 -23.80 -4.82
N THR A 135 7.47 -24.33 -5.05
CA THR A 135 8.24 -24.15 -6.27
C THR A 135 7.43 -24.71 -7.41
N SER A 136 6.59 -23.89 -8.03
CA SER A 136 6.22 -24.11 -9.42
C SER A 136 7.48 -23.88 -10.23
N ASN A 137 8.04 -24.95 -10.82
CA ASN A 137 9.09 -24.88 -11.82
C ASN A 137 8.58 -24.07 -13.01
N ILE A 138 8.71 -22.75 -12.97
CA ILE A 138 8.40 -21.84 -14.06
C ILE A 138 9.73 -21.19 -14.45
N ARG A 139 10.28 -21.63 -15.59
CA ARG A 139 11.38 -20.97 -16.28
C ARG A 139 10.89 -19.59 -16.74
N THR A 140 11.46 -18.53 -16.20
CA THR A 140 11.36 -17.19 -16.78
C THR A 140 12.29 -17.12 -18.01
N PRO A 141 11.83 -16.64 -19.18
CA PRO A 141 12.73 -16.27 -20.26
C PRO A 141 13.46 -14.96 -19.90
N ASP A 142 14.68 -14.85 -20.40
CA ASP A 142 15.63 -13.75 -20.19
C ASP A 142 14.97 -12.36 -20.32
N ALA A 143 14.91 -11.63 -19.20
CA ALA A 143 14.64 -10.20 -19.21
C ALA A 143 15.96 -9.50 -19.57
N THR A 144 16.01 -8.93 -20.76
CA THR A 144 17.06 -8.02 -21.20
C THR A 144 17.02 -6.76 -20.33
N ASP A 145 18.22 -6.31 -19.96
CA ASP A 145 18.49 -5.25 -18.98
C ASP A 145 17.71 -3.96 -19.26
N ILE A 146 16.79 -3.64 -18.35
CA ILE A 146 16.34 -2.27 -18.11
C ILE A 146 16.61 -2.02 -16.63
N GLU A 147 17.75 -1.40 -16.34
CA GLU A 147 18.07 -0.80 -15.03
C GLU A 147 17.06 0.33 -14.76
N LEU A 148 15.92 -0.02 -14.17
CA LEU A 148 15.11 0.91 -13.40
C LEU A 148 15.45 0.70 -11.94
N ALA A 149 16.05 1.72 -11.33
CA ALA A 149 16.49 1.82 -9.95
C ALA A 149 15.65 0.96 -8.99
N ALA A 150 16.12 -0.26 -8.74
CA ALA A 150 15.67 -1.04 -7.60
C ALA A 150 16.05 -0.26 -6.34
N LEU A 151 15.07 -0.02 -5.47
CA LEU A 151 15.30 0.47 -4.11
C LEU A 151 16.46 -0.36 -3.51
N PRO A 152 17.53 0.27 -2.98
CA PRO A 152 18.65 -0.45 -2.37
C PRO A 152 18.19 -1.11 -1.06
N ARG A 153 17.51 -2.25 -1.17
CA ARG A 153 17.01 -3.06 -0.05
C ARG A 153 17.53 -4.50 -0.09
N ASP A 154 18.28 -4.88 -1.12
CA ASP A 154 18.60 -6.29 -1.41
C ASP A 154 19.99 -6.75 -0.92
N THR A 155 20.53 -6.19 0.18
CA THR A 155 21.77 -6.73 0.78
C THR A 155 21.52 -7.83 1.80
N ILE A 156 20.30 -7.92 2.37
CA ILE A 156 19.92 -8.99 3.32
C ILE A 156 18.77 -9.79 2.71
N SER A 157 19.03 -11.06 2.40
CA SER A 157 17.99 -11.94 1.88
C SER A 157 16.86 -12.10 2.91
N LYS A 158 15.60 -11.95 2.48
CA LYS A 158 14.39 -12.28 3.28
C LYS A 158 14.32 -13.74 3.75
N THR A 159 15.27 -14.59 3.36
CA THR A 159 15.41 -15.94 3.90
C THR A 159 16.11 -15.98 5.26
N GLU A 160 16.81 -14.91 5.66
CA GLU A 160 17.56 -14.88 6.93
C GLU A 160 16.72 -14.45 8.14
N PHE A 161 15.64 -13.68 7.90
CA PHE A 161 14.75 -13.22 8.96
C PHE A 161 13.30 -13.03 8.49
N THR A 162 12.37 -13.15 9.43
CA THR A 162 10.94 -12.87 9.23
C THR A 162 10.43 -12.03 10.39
N VAL A 163 9.67 -10.99 10.10
CA VAL A 163 8.98 -10.18 11.11
C VAL A 163 7.49 -10.48 11.11
N ASN A 164 6.95 -10.83 12.27
CA ASN A 164 5.52 -11.06 12.48
C ASN A 164 4.94 -9.95 13.36
N GLY A 165 3.82 -9.37 12.96
CA GLY A 165 3.16 -8.29 13.68
C GLY A 165 2.23 -7.55 12.73
N ASP A 166 1.60 -6.48 13.22
CA ASP A 166 0.81 -5.62 12.35
C ASP A 166 1.72 -4.90 11.32
N PRO A 167 1.21 -4.51 10.13
CA PRO A 167 2.02 -3.90 9.09
C PRO A 167 2.79 -2.63 9.54
N THR A 168 2.19 -1.82 10.40
CA THR A 168 2.78 -0.57 10.93
C THR A 168 3.99 -0.86 11.80
N GLU A 169 3.86 -1.83 12.70
CA GLU A 169 4.94 -2.26 13.59
C GLU A 169 6.05 -2.99 12.87
N ARG A 170 5.66 -3.91 11.98
CA ARG A 170 6.58 -4.69 11.17
C ARG A 170 7.51 -3.80 10.37
N CYS A 171 7.00 -2.73 9.75
CA CYS A 171 7.81 -1.91 8.87
C CYS A 171 8.94 -1.15 9.60
N ILE A 172 8.73 -0.80 10.87
CA ILE A 172 9.76 -0.17 11.71
C ILE A 172 10.86 -1.19 12.03
N LEU A 173 10.48 -2.41 12.40
CA LEU A 173 11.41 -3.48 12.71
C LEU A 173 12.18 -3.97 11.47
N ASP A 174 11.49 -4.10 10.33
CA ASP A 174 12.12 -4.42 9.04
C ASP A 174 13.18 -3.37 8.69
N LEU A 175 12.88 -2.06 8.82
CA LEU A 175 13.86 -1.00 8.58
C LEU A 175 15.03 -1.06 9.57
N ALA A 176 14.77 -1.28 10.87
CA ALA A 176 15.81 -1.36 11.88
C ALA A 176 16.83 -2.48 11.57
N VAL A 177 16.34 -3.66 11.14
CA VAL A 177 17.20 -4.77 10.70
C VAL A 177 18.07 -4.35 9.50
N THR A 178 17.49 -3.67 8.51
CA THR A 178 18.21 -3.17 7.35
C THR A 178 19.30 -2.16 7.73
N LEU A 179 18.99 -1.18 8.58
CA LEU A 179 19.94 -0.14 8.99
C LEU A 179 21.11 -0.70 9.81
N MET A 180 20.84 -1.68 10.67
CA MET A 180 21.86 -2.35 11.47
C MET A 180 22.69 -3.37 10.67
N GLY A 181 22.24 -3.77 9.48
CA GLY A 181 22.96 -4.72 8.63
C GLY A 181 23.03 -6.16 9.17
N ALA A 182 22.40 -6.44 10.31
CA ALA A 182 22.51 -7.72 11.02
C ALA A 182 21.22 -8.05 11.80
N PRO A 183 20.38 -8.99 11.31
CA PRO A 183 19.16 -9.41 12.01
C PRO A 183 19.43 -9.93 13.43
N GLN A 184 20.54 -10.64 13.63
CA GLN A 184 20.93 -11.17 14.93
C GLN A 184 21.30 -10.07 15.92
N ALA A 185 21.98 -9.00 15.48
CA ALA A 185 22.30 -7.85 16.32
C ALA A 185 21.03 -7.12 16.76
N THR A 186 20.07 -6.96 15.83
CA THR A 186 18.75 -6.39 16.16
C THR A 186 18.03 -7.23 17.21
N LYS A 187 18.02 -8.56 17.06
CA LYS A 187 17.42 -9.48 18.04
C LYS A 187 18.13 -9.43 19.39
N GLN A 188 19.45 -9.29 19.42
CA GLN A 188 20.23 -9.13 20.65
C GLN A 188 19.88 -7.83 21.38
N LEU A 189 19.77 -6.71 20.65
CA LEU A 189 19.36 -5.42 21.22
C LEU A 189 17.97 -5.51 21.87
N LEU A 190 17.00 -6.13 21.18
CA LEU A 190 15.65 -6.35 21.73
C LEU A 190 15.69 -7.20 23.01
N ASN A 191 16.46 -8.29 23.02
CA ASN A 191 16.60 -9.18 24.18
C ASN A 191 17.33 -8.54 25.36
N ALA A 192 18.31 -7.67 25.08
CA ALA A 192 19.06 -6.94 26.10
C ALA A 192 18.22 -5.83 26.79
N ASN A 193 17.10 -5.43 26.17
CA ASN A 193 16.24 -4.36 26.62
C ASN A 193 14.80 -4.83 26.83
N PRO A 194 14.54 -5.81 27.72
CA PRO A 194 13.19 -6.34 27.95
C PRO A 194 12.25 -5.26 28.50
N ARG A 195 10.96 -5.37 28.16
CA ARG A 195 9.91 -4.51 28.71
C ARG A 195 9.68 -4.85 30.19
N LEU A 196 9.70 -3.82 31.03
CA LEU A 196 9.37 -3.89 32.46
C LEU A 196 7.87 -3.66 32.71
N ALA A 197 7.23 -2.85 31.86
CA ALA A 197 5.81 -2.54 31.89
C ALA A 197 5.39 -1.96 30.52
N GLU A 198 4.10 -1.95 30.22
CA GLU A 198 3.56 -1.40 28.98
C GLU A 198 2.17 -0.79 29.15
N ILE A 199 1.87 0.19 28.32
CA ILE A 199 0.53 0.66 27.99
C ILE A 199 0.30 0.24 26.53
N PRO A 200 -0.58 -0.75 26.27
CA PRO A 200 -0.85 -1.20 24.91
C PRO A 200 -1.49 -0.07 24.08
N PHE A 201 -1.40 -0.18 22.76
CA PHE A 201 -2.07 0.78 21.88
C PHE A 201 -3.59 0.75 22.11
N ASP A 202 -4.17 1.91 22.38
CA ASP A 202 -5.62 2.11 22.41
C ASP A 202 -6.03 3.16 21.38
N SER A 203 -7.17 2.93 20.71
CA SER A 203 -7.66 3.84 19.66
C SER A 203 -8.18 5.16 20.22
N ALA A 204 -8.59 5.19 21.50
CA ALA A 204 -9.01 6.42 22.17
C ALA A 204 -7.79 7.28 22.55
N THR A 205 -6.74 6.68 23.11
CA THR A 205 -5.51 7.39 23.50
C THR A 205 -4.55 7.66 22.32
N LYS A 206 -4.59 6.82 21.27
CA LYS A 206 -3.80 6.89 20.04
C LYS A 206 -2.28 6.80 20.21
N TYR A 207 -1.81 6.18 21.30
CA TYR A 207 -0.40 5.90 21.51
C TYR A 207 -0.21 4.55 22.22
N MET A 208 1.02 4.05 22.16
CA MET A 208 1.54 2.93 22.93
C MET A 208 2.76 3.43 23.72
N ALA A 209 3.00 2.87 24.91
CA ALA A 209 4.19 3.16 25.69
C ALA A 209 4.80 1.91 26.33
N THR A 210 6.11 1.83 26.43
CA THR A 210 6.83 0.75 27.10
C THR A 210 7.90 1.28 28.05
N LEU A 211 8.11 0.61 29.16
CA LEU A 211 9.13 0.95 30.16
C LEU A 211 10.28 -0.05 30.08
N HIS A 212 11.51 0.43 30.05
CA HIS A 212 12.72 -0.40 30.00
C HIS A 212 13.73 0.08 31.05
N ALA A 213 14.70 -0.77 31.40
CA ALA A 213 15.89 -0.32 32.11
C ALA A 213 16.72 0.57 31.16
N LEU A 214 17.36 1.62 31.68
CA LEU A 214 18.30 2.41 30.88
C LEU A 214 19.63 1.65 30.81
N THR A 215 19.87 1.00 29.67
CA THR A 215 21.08 0.20 29.42
C THR A 215 22.13 1.01 28.64
N PRO A 216 23.40 0.56 28.61
CA PRO A 216 24.44 1.18 27.78
C PRO A 216 24.07 1.25 26.29
N ASP A 217 23.29 0.30 25.78
CA ASP A 217 22.82 0.30 24.38
C ASP A 217 21.91 1.49 24.06
N LEU A 218 21.26 2.06 25.09
CA LEU A 218 20.36 3.22 24.97
C LEU A 218 21.04 4.55 25.33
N SER A 219 22.35 4.53 25.65
CA SER A 219 23.13 5.74 25.98
C SER A 219 23.16 6.76 24.84
N GLN A 220 23.01 6.30 23.58
CA GLN A 220 22.94 7.18 22.41
C GLN A 220 21.64 8.00 22.36
N LEU A 221 20.56 7.53 22.99
CA LEU A 221 19.33 8.31 23.16
C LEU A 221 19.43 9.23 24.37
N ALA A 222 19.86 8.70 25.50
CA ALA A 222 19.87 9.46 26.74
C ALA A 222 20.95 8.99 27.72
N ASN A 223 21.59 9.96 28.38
CA ASN A 223 22.53 9.71 29.46
C ASN A 223 21.82 9.76 30.81
N GLY A 224 22.27 8.92 31.75
CA GLY A 224 21.79 8.89 33.13
C GLY A 224 21.69 7.47 33.67
N ASP A 225 21.13 7.36 34.87
CA ASP A 225 20.81 6.10 35.53
C ASP A 225 19.30 5.98 35.75
N GLY A 226 18.77 4.76 35.72
CA GLY A 226 17.37 4.49 36.03
C GLY A 226 16.65 3.71 34.93
N LYS A 227 15.50 4.22 34.51
CA LYS A 227 14.62 3.59 33.51
C LYS A 227 14.32 4.57 32.38
N ILE A 228 13.78 4.06 31.29
CA ILE A 228 13.36 4.86 30.13
C ILE A 228 11.99 4.43 29.66
N VAL A 229 11.11 5.41 29.45
CA VAL A 229 9.80 5.23 28.83
C VAL A 229 9.95 5.54 27.34
N MET A 230 9.56 4.59 26.48
CA MET A 230 9.48 4.76 25.04
C MET A 230 8.02 4.91 24.63
N VAL A 231 7.74 5.74 23.64
CA VAL A 231 6.40 6.03 23.16
C VAL A 231 6.38 6.06 21.64
N LYS A 232 5.35 5.45 21.06
CA LYS A 232 4.97 5.66 19.65
C LYS A 232 3.48 5.96 19.54
N GLY A 233 3.07 6.79 18.59
CA GLY A 233 1.66 7.06 18.38
C GLY A 233 1.39 8.14 17.35
N ALA A 234 0.13 8.58 17.28
CA ALA A 234 -0.27 9.71 16.47
C ALA A 234 0.52 10.97 16.88
N PRO A 235 0.99 11.80 15.93
CA PRO A 235 1.81 12.98 16.24
C PRO A 235 1.17 13.89 17.28
N GLU A 236 -0.13 14.18 17.16
CA GLU A 236 -0.85 15.08 18.05
C GLU A 236 -0.94 14.51 19.48
N ALA A 237 -1.17 13.21 19.59
CA ALA A 237 -1.26 12.52 20.88
C ALA A 237 0.09 12.53 21.60
N VAL A 238 1.17 12.13 20.91
CA VAL A 238 2.52 12.08 21.50
C VAL A 238 3.03 13.49 21.84
N LEU A 239 2.82 14.47 20.96
CA LEU A 239 3.23 15.85 21.18
C LEU A 239 2.49 16.52 22.34
N ALA A 240 1.31 16.02 22.73
CA ALA A 240 0.58 16.53 23.90
C ALA A 240 1.37 16.32 25.20
N PHE A 241 2.14 15.22 25.32
CA PHE A 241 2.95 14.94 26.51
C PHE A 241 4.41 15.39 26.37
N CYS A 242 4.88 15.60 25.14
CA CYS A 242 6.19 16.24 24.88
C CYS A 242 6.13 17.75 25.12
N TYR A 243 4.96 18.37 24.92
CA TYR A 243 4.74 19.80 25.05
C TYR A 243 3.41 20.09 25.79
N PRO A 244 3.33 19.75 27.10
CA PRO A 244 2.06 19.77 27.85
C PRO A 244 1.62 21.15 28.33
N SER A 245 2.52 22.13 28.36
CA SER A 245 2.22 23.49 28.81
C SER A 245 2.82 24.51 27.84
N PRO A 246 2.06 25.50 27.35
CA PRO A 246 2.56 26.60 26.52
C PRO A 246 3.31 27.66 27.37
N THR A 247 4.08 27.22 28.37
CA THR A 247 4.73 28.10 29.34
C THR A 247 5.95 28.83 28.78
N SER A 248 6.51 28.38 27.65
CA SER A 248 7.52 29.12 26.90
C SER A 248 7.13 29.28 25.42
N PRO A 249 7.42 30.45 24.80
CA PRO A 249 7.26 30.64 23.36
C PRO A 249 8.00 29.59 22.53
N GLU A 250 9.18 29.16 22.99
CA GLU A 250 10.01 28.13 22.37
C GLU A 250 9.30 26.76 22.33
N SER A 251 8.69 26.34 23.45
CA SER A 251 7.90 25.10 23.52
C SER A 251 6.70 25.11 22.57
N THR A 252 6.08 26.28 22.37
CA THR A 252 4.94 26.43 21.47
C THR A 252 5.41 26.40 20.01
N SER A 253 6.52 27.07 19.71
CA SER A 253 7.13 27.11 18.38
C SER A 253 7.61 25.72 17.94
N GLU A 254 8.33 24.97 18.79
CA GLU A 254 8.80 23.62 18.45
C GLU A 254 7.64 22.66 18.20
N LYS A 255 6.60 22.69 19.04
CA LYS A 255 5.40 21.87 18.84
C LYS A 255 4.75 22.16 17.49
N ALA A 256 4.62 23.44 17.13
CA ALA A 256 4.08 23.85 15.85
C ALA A 256 4.95 23.35 14.68
N SER A 257 6.27 23.45 14.78
CA SER A 257 7.19 22.92 13.77
C SER A 257 7.07 21.41 13.59
N TRP A 258 6.88 20.64 14.66
CA TRP A 258 6.64 19.20 14.54
C TRP A 258 5.31 18.88 13.85
N LEU A 259 4.24 19.59 14.20
CA LEU A 259 2.93 19.41 13.56
C LEU A 259 2.98 19.77 12.07
N GLU A 260 3.63 20.88 11.70
CA GLU A 260 3.83 21.28 10.31
C GLU A 260 4.57 20.20 9.51
N LYS A 261 5.65 19.63 10.09
CA LYS A 261 6.36 18.52 9.44
C LYS A 261 5.50 17.24 9.33
N ALA A 262 4.69 16.94 10.34
CA ALA A 262 3.77 15.81 10.29
C ALA A 262 2.70 16.01 9.19
N GLU A 263 2.14 17.21 9.07
CA GLU A 263 1.21 17.58 8.01
C GLU A 263 1.87 17.48 6.63
N GLY A 264 3.13 17.92 6.49
CA GLY A 264 3.90 17.79 5.26
C GLY A 264 4.10 16.34 4.81
N LEU A 265 4.40 15.43 5.74
CA LEU A 265 4.50 13.99 5.45
C LEU A 265 3.13 13.38 5.12
N ALA A 266 2.09 13.78 5.85
CA ALA A 266 0.72 13.33 5.60
C ALA A 266 0.22 13.79 4.22
N GLY A 267 0.57 15.00 3.78
CA GLY A 267 0.28 15.54 2.45
C GLY A 267 0.93 14.75 1.32
N GLN A 268 2.03 14.05 1.59
CA GLN A 268 2.66 13.09 0.67
C GLN A 268 2.01 11.70 0.73
N GLY A 269 0.88 11.58 1.42
CA GLY A 269 0.10 10.34 1.57
C GLY A 269 0.65 9.35 2.58
N MET A 270 1.66 9.73 3.36
CA MET A 270 2.24 8.85 4.37
C MET A 270 1.38 8.85 5.64
N ARG A 271 1.25 7.69 6.28
CA ARG A 271 0.82 7.63 7.68
C ARG A 271 2.00 8.07 8.53
N VAL A 272 1.78 9.00 9.46
CA VAL A 272 2.86 9.55 10.29
C VAL A 272 2.73 9.03 11.70
N LEU A 273 3.86 8.61 12.29
CA LEU A 273 3.97 8.31 13.72
C LEU A 273 5.03 9.20 14.35
N ALA A 274 4.77 9.67 15.56
CA ALA A 274 5.77 10.28 16.41
C ALA A 274 6.39 9.25 17.34
N LEU A 275 7.72 9.27 17.43
CA LEU A 275 8.52 8.47 18.34
C LEU A 275 9.10 9.39 19.41
N ALA A 276 8.90 9.06 20.68
CA ALA A 276 9.37 9.87 21.79
C ALA A 276 9.87 9.00 22.94
N TYR A 277 10.66 9.59 23.83
CA TYR A 277 11.17 8.91 25.01
C TYR A 277 11.32 9.85 26.20
N ARG A 278 11.47 9.27 27.39
CA ARG A 278 11.79 10.00 28.62
C ARG A 278 12.57 9.12 29.59
N VAL A 279 13.71 9.62 30.07
CA VAL A 279 14.44 9.00 31.19
C VAL A 279 13.71 9.31 32.49
N VAL A 280 13.53 8.29 33.32
CA VAL A 280 12.81 8.37 34.59
C VAL A 280 13.61 7.68 35.69
N PRO A 281 13.45 8.08 36.97
CA PRO A 281 14.15 7.44 38.08
C PRO A 281 13.86 5.94 38.18
N ALA A 282 14.76 5.18 38.81
CA ALA A 282 14.57 3.73 39.02
C ALA A 282 13.27 3.39 39.79
N SER A 283 12.81 4.29 40.65
CA SER A 283 11.55 4.16 41.41
C SER A 283 10.29 4.40 40.57
N TYR A 284 10.41 4.88 39.33
CA TYR A 284 9.26 5.14 38.47
C TYR A 284 8.50 3.85 38.14
N VAL A 285 7.18 3.95 38.20
CA VAL A 285 6.23 2.90 37.84
C VAL A 285 5.34 3.45 36.74
N LEU A 286 5.22 2.69 35.64
CA LEU A 286 4.32 3.03 34.55
C LEU A 286 2.89 2.67 34.97
N GLY A 287 2.01 3.66 35.05
CA GLY A 287 0.57 3.44 35.27
C GLY A 287 -0.19 3.20 33.95
N ASP A 288 -1.51 3.24 34.01
CA ASP A 288 -2.39 2.96 32.86
C ASP A 288 -2.43 4.10 31.81
N ALA A 289 -1.91 5.28 32.15
CA ALA A 289 -1.83 6.42 31.25
C ALA A 289 -0.55 7.23 31.51
N LEU A 290 -0.01 7.84 30.46
CA LEU A 290 1.06 8.81 30.58
C LEU A 290 0.49 10.12 31.14
N ILE A 291 0.97 10.51 32.31
CA ILE A 291 0.65 11.81 32.92
C ILE A 291 1.81 12.75 32.60
N PRO A 292 1.58 13.78 31.76
CA PRO A 292 2.61 14.76 31.49
C PRO A 292 2.89 15.63 32.71
N SER A 293 4.17 15.96 32.91
CA SER A 293 4.62 16.95 33.89
C SER A 293 5.47 18.01 33.18
N ALA A 294 5.23 19.28 33.49
CA ALA A 294 5.95 20.40 32.85
C ALA A 294 7.47 20.39 33.14
N ALA A 295 7.89 19.81 34.26
CA ALA A 295 9.30 19.69 34.63
C ALA A 295 10.00 18.45 33.99
N GLU A 296 9.22 17.47 33.51
CA GLU A 296 9.70 16.16 33.08
C GLU A 296 9.03 15.75 31.76
N ARG A 297 9.16 16.61 30.74
CA ARG A 297 8.55 16.38 29.42
C ARG A 297 9.19 15.21 28.69
N PHE A 298 8.41 14.56 27.83
CA PHE A 298 8.96 13.61 26.85
C PHE A 298 9.75 14.36 25.77
N GLN A 299 10.81 13.73 25.27
CA GLN A 299 11.60 14.23 24.16
C GLN A 299 11.15 13.52 22.88
N VAL A 300 10.82 14.30 21.85
CA VAL A 300 10.54 13.74 20.52
C VAL A 300 11.85 13.28 19.90
N SER A 301 11.94 12.00 19.56
CA SER A 301 13.08 11.42 18.84
C SER A 301 13.00 11.77 17.36
N CYS A 302 11.91 11.38 16.70
CA CYS A 302 11.64 11.67 15.30
C CYS A 302 10.17 11.48 14.95
N LEU A 303 9.79 11.95 13.77
CA LEU A 303 8.60 11.49 13.06
C LEU A 303 9.02 10.45 12.02
N VAL A 304 8.21 9.40 11.87
CA VAL A 304 8.36 8.41 10.80
C VAL A 304 7.16 8.47 9.86
N GLY A 305 7.44 8.67 8.57
CA GLY A 305 6.46 8.58 7.50
C GLY A 305 6.47 7.17 6.93
N ILE A 306 5.35 6.47 7.05
CA ILE A 306 5.18 5.10 6.56
C ILE A 306 4.13 5.05 5.46
N ILE A 307 4.36 4.26 4.41
CA ILE A 307 3.41 4.09 3.31
C ILE A 307 3.45 2.64 2.81
N ASP A 308 2.35 2.20 2.22
CA ASP A 308 2.33 1.01 1.36
C ASP A 308 2.76 1.44 -0.05
N PRO A 309 4.00 1.13 -0.48
CA PRO A 309 4.57 1.71 -1.69
C PRO A 309 3.91 1.14 -2.96
N PRO A 310 3.75 1.95 -4.01
CA PRO A 310 3.33 1.47 -5.32
C PRO A 310 4.33 0.46 -5.88
N ARG A 311 3.84 -0.56 -6.58
CA ARG A 311 4.70 -1.52 -7.31
C ARG A 311 5.35 -0.81 -8.50
N ALA A 312 6.65 -1.00 -8.69
CA ALA A 312 7.35 -0.48 -9.87
C ALA A 312 6.69 -0.95 -11.18
N ALA A 313 6.31 -2.22 -11.25
CA ALA A 313 5.59 -2.78 -12.39
C ALA A 313 4.20 -2.13 -12.60
N ALA A 314 3.51 -1.71 -11.53
CA ALA A 314 2.22 -1.05 -11.65
C ALA A 314 2.37 0.35 -12.27
N ILE A 315 3.39 1.12 -11.88
CA ILE A 315 3.69 2.43 -12.48
C ILE A 315 3.89 2.28 -14.00
N THR A 316 4.72 1.34 -14.42
CA THR A 316 4.97 1.06 -15.84
C THR A 316 3.70 0.58 -16.55
N ALA A 317 2.94 -0.34 -15.95
CA ALA A 317 1.71 -0.88 -16.55
C ALA A 317 0.65 0.20 -16.75
N VAL A 318 0.47 1.10 -15.79
CA VAL A 318 -0.46 2.24 -15.91
C VAL A 318 -0.02 3.17 -17.05
N ALA A 319 1.26 3.48 -17.16
CA ALA A 319 1.79 4.30 -18.26
C ALA A 319 1.54 3.64 -19.64
N VAL A 320 1.79 2.34 -19.76
CA VAL A 320 1.52 1.57 -20.99
C VAL A 320 0.04 1.59 -21.34
N ALA A 321 -0.85 1.30 -20.37
CA ALA A 321 -2.29 1.33 -20.59
C ALA A 321 -2.78 2.70 -21.07
N GLN A 322 -2.33 3.78 -20.42
CA GLN A 322 -2.67 5.15 -20.83
C GLN A 322 -2.14 5.50 -22.22
N SER A 323 -0.95 5.00 -22.60
CA SER A 323 -0.41 5.21 -23.96
C SER A 323 -1.23 4.52 -25.05
N ALA A 324 -1.93 3.45 -24.70
CA ALA A 324 -2.89 2.75 -25.56
C ALA A 324 -4.29 3.38 -25.56
N GLY A 325 -4.50 4.50 -24.86
CA GLY A 325 -5.80 5.18 -24.75
C GLY A 325 -6.74 4.57 -23.70
N ILE A 326 -6.26 3.65 -22.86
CA ILE A 326 -7.04 3.04 -21.78
C ILE A 326 -7.01 3.96 -20.57
N VAL A 327 -8.18 4.29 -20.04
CA VAL A 327 -8.31 5.09 -18.80
C VAL A 327 -8.09 4.17 -17.61
N VAL A 328 -7.29 4.60 -16.64
CA VAL A 328 -7.05 3.86 -15.39
C VAL A 328 -7.67 4.63 -14.23
N LYS A 329 -8.48 3.95 -13.43
CA LYS A 329 -9.15 4.51 -12.25
C LYS A 329 -8.79 3.68 -11.01
N MET A 330 -8.40 4.35 -9.93
CA MET A 330 -8.13 3.74 -8.63
C MET A 330 -9.35 3.90 -7.72
N ILE A 331 -9.81 2.80 -7.10
CA ILE A 331 -10.94 2.78 -6.18
C ILE A 331 -10.49 2.13 -4.87
N THR A 332 -10.42 2.89 -3.78
CA THR A 332 -9.81 2.43 -2.53
C THR A 332 -10.56 2.86 -1.27
N GLY A 333 -10.48 2.05 -0.21
CA GLY A 333 -10.96 2.38 1.13
C GLY A 333 -10.04 3.33 1.92
N ASP A 334 -8.87 3.66 1.38
CA ASP A 334 -7.88 4.52 2.03
C ASP A 334 -8.34 5.97 2.19
N HIS A 335 -7.58 6.72 2.99
CA HIS A 335 -7.80 8.16 3.18
C HIS A 335 -7.57 8.92 1.87
N PRO A 336 -8.38 9.95 1.53
CA PRO A 336 -8.29 10.68 0.26
C PRO A 336 -6.90 11.27 -0.03
N VAL A 337 -6.24 11.83 0.98
CA VAL A 337 -4.88 12.39 0.82
C VAL A 337 -3.87 11.31 0.40
N THR A 338 -3.93 10.13 1.02
CA THR A 338 -3.07 8.98 0.66
C THR A 338 -3.39 8.45 -0.72
N ALA A 339 -4.67 8.25 -1.04
CA ALA A 339 -5.10 7.79 -2.35
C ALA A 339 -4.64 8.75 -3.46
N GLN A 340 -4.76 10.05 -3.22
CA GLN A 340 -4.31 11.09 -4.15
C GLN A 340 -2.80 11.04 -4.40
N ALA A 341 -1.99 10.96 -3.33
CA ALA A 341 -0.55 10.89 -3.45
C ALA A 341 -0.10 9.63 -4.22
N VAL A 342 -0.69 8.48 -3.91
CA VAL A 342 -0.42 7.22 -4.64
C VAL A 342 -0.86 7.33 -6.11
N GLY A 343 -2.01 7.95 -6.38
CA GLY A 343 -2.51 8.20 -7.74
C GLY A 343 -1.57 9.09 -8.55
N SER A 344 -0.98 10.11 -7.93
CA SER A 344 0.03 10.96 -8.56
C SER A 344 1.31 10.19 -8.90
N VAL A 345 1.81 9.33 -8.00
CA VAL A 345 2.99 8.49 -8.27
C VAL A 345 2.75 7.50 -9.41
N LEU A 346 1.53 6.94 -9.50
CA LEU A 346 1.14 6.06 -10.60
C LEU A 346 0.89 6.78 -11.93
N GLY A 347 0.87 8.12 -11.94
CA GLY A 347 0.64 8.91 -13.14
C GLY A 347 -0.83 8.98 -13.57
N LEU A 348 -1.79 8.90 -12.64
CA LEU A 348 -3.22 9.05 -12.95
C LEU A 348 -3.55 10.51 -13.33
N LYS A 349 -3.87 10.74 -14.61
CA LYS A 349 -3.91 12.07 -15.24
C LYS A 349 -5.21 12.85 -15.00
N GLY A 350 -6.32 12.19 -14.65
CA GLY A 350 -7.62 12.81 -14.37
C GLY A 350 -7.75 13.49 -13.01
N THR A 351 -6.62 13.79 -12.36
CA THR A 351 -6.54 14.51 -11.07
C THR A 351 -6.83 16.01 -11.21
N ARG A 352 -7.89 16.38 -11.94
CA ARG A 352 -8.41 17.77 -11.97
C ARG A 352 -9.04 18.18 -10.63
N ARG A 353 -9.30 17.22 -9.74
CA ARG A 353 -9.80 17.38 -8.37
C ARG A 353 -9.02 16.46 -7.42
N SER A 354 -9.07 16.78 -6.14
CA SER A 354 -8.76 15.84 -5.05
C SER A 354 -9.55 14.53 -5.22
N ALA A 355 -9.01 13.43 -4.70
CA ALA A 355 -9.71 12.14 -4.64
C ALA A 355 -11.17 12.30 -4.19
N VAL A 356 -12.10 11.69 -4.93
CA VAL A 356 -13.54 11.74 -4.62
C VAL A 356 -13.85 10.69 -3.57
N THR A 357 -14.47 11.08 -2.47
CA THR A 357 -14.81 10.16 -1.39
C THR A 357 -16.11 9.39 -1.67
N GLY A 358 -16.27 8.24 -1.03
CA GLY A 358 -17.53 7.49 -1.07
C GLY A 358 -18.74 8.33 -0.61
N ALA A 359 -18.58 9.17 0.40
CA ALA A 359 -19.64 10.05 0.88
C ALA A 359 -20.04 11.10 -0.18
N GLU A 360 -19.08 11.71 -0.87
CA GLU A 360 -19.35 12.63 -1.98
C GLU A 360 -20.05 11.92 -3.16
N LEU A 361 -19.68 10.66 -3.43
CA LEU A 361 -20.36 9.85 -4.44
C LEU A 361 -21.84 9.60 -4.07
N ASP A 362 -22.13 9.27 -2.82
CA ASP A 362 -23.50 9.09 -2.33
C ASP A 362 -24.31 10.39 -2.43
N GLU A 363 -23.73 11.53 -2.05
CA GLU A 363 -24.38 12.84 -2.16
C GLU A 363 -24.70 13.21 -3.62
N VAL A 364 -23.76 12.98 -4.54
CA VAL A 364 -23.97 13.23 -5.97
C VAL A 364 -25.03 12.30 -6.54
N MET A 365 -25.00 11.02 -6.17
CA MET A 365 -25.98 10.01 -6.62
C MET A 365 -27.40 10.37 -6.17
N LEU A 366 -27.57 10.86 -4.94
CA LEU A 366 -28.86 11.31 -4.41
C LEU A 366 -29.44 12.50 -5.20
N ARG A 367 -28.60 13.30 -5.85
CA ARG A 367 -29.03 14.46 -6.63
C ARG A 367 -29.44 14.08 -8.05
N SER A 368 -28.59 13.34 -8.77
CA SER A 368 -28.85 12.94 -10.16
C SER A 368 -27.92 11.81 -10.61
N MET A 369 -28.46 10.87 -11.37
CA MET A 369 -27.65 9.81 -12.02
C MET A 369 -26.70 10.39 -13.08
N ASP A 370 -27.11 11.43 -13.81
CA ASP A 370 -26.26 12.06 -14.84
C ASP A 370 -25.06 12.78 -14.21
N ASP A 371 -25.25 13.40 -13.04
CA ASP A 371 -24.16 14.02 -12.29
C ASP A 371 -23.20 12.95 -11.75
N PHE A 372 -23.72 11.82 -11.28
CA PHE A 372 -22.91 10.68 -10.84
C PHE A 372 -22.06 10.15 -11.99
N ASP A 373 -22.67 9.89 -13.14
CA ASP A 373 -21.99 9.38 -14.34
C ASP A 373 -20.89 10.34 -14.80
N ARG A 374 -21.16 11.66 -14.76
CA ARG A 374 -20.16 12.69 -15.06
C ARG A 374 -19.02 12.74 -14.04
N VAL A 375 -19.30 12.60 -12.74
CA VAL A 375 -18.27 12.56 -11.70
C VAL A 375 -17.38 11.32 -11.86
N VAL A 376 -17.97 10.16 -12.12
CA VAL A 376 -17.23 8.91 -12.37
C VAL A 376 -16.33 9.02 -13.60
N LEU A 377 -16.83 9.62 -14.68
CA LEU A 377 -16.07 9.79 -15.91
C LEU A 377 -14.85 10.70 -15.72
N LEU A 378 -15.03 11.85 -15.04
CA LEU A 378 -14.03 12.91 -14.94
C LEU A 378 -12.96 12.70 -13.86
N ASN A 379 -13.13 11.74 -12.95
CA ASN A 379 -12.20 11.51 -11.84
C ASN A 379 -11.58 10.11 -11.91
N ASP A 380 -10.30 10.01 -11.55
CA ASP A 380 -9.54 8.76 -11.61
C ASP A 380 -9.21 8.18 -10.24
N VAL A 381 -9.47 8.91 -9.15
CA VAL A 381 -9.15 8.45 -7.79
C VAL A 381 -10.39 8.56 -6.91
N PHE A 382 -10.82 7.42 -6.38
CA PHE A 382 -11.93 7.31 -5.44
C PHE A 382 -11.43 6.74 -4.11
N ALA A 383 -11.74 7.40 -3.01
CA ALA A 383 -11.24 7.10 -1.68
C ALA A 383 -12.37 6.84 -0.68
N ARG A 384 -12.06 6.21 0.47
CA ARG A 384 -13.06 5.82 1.48
C ARG A 384 -14.27 5.09 0.88
N THR A 385 -14.05 4.27 -0.15
CA THR A 385 -15.13 3.58 -0.86
C THR A 385 -15.52 2.26 -0.19
N THR A 386 -16.80 1.90 -0.24
CA THR A 386 -17.29 0.57 0.16
C THR A 386 -17.30 -0.38 -1.06
N PRO A 387 -17.51 -1.70 -0.89
CA PRO A 387 -17.72 -2.62 -2.00
C PRO A 387 -18.86 -2.19 -2.94
N GLU A 388 -19.94 -1.64 -2.40
CA GLU A 388 -21.08 -1.15 -3.19
C GLU A 388 -20.69 0.05 -4.06
N HIS A 389 -19.82 0.94 -3.57
CA HIS A 389 -19.27 2.03 -4.38
C HIS A 389 -18.46 1.51 -5.56
N LYS A 390 -17.65 0.46 -5.37
CA LYS A 390 -16.87 -0.16 -6.46
C LYS A 390 -17.79 -0.62 -7.59
N LEU A 391 -18.84 -1.37 -7.24
CA LEU A 391 -19.83 -1.85 -8.20
C LEU A 391 -20.53 -0.69 -8.93
N ARG A 392 -21.02 0.33 -8.21
CA ARG A 392 -21.72 1.48 -8.80
C ARG A 392 -20.84 2.26 -9.78
N ILE A 393 -19.55 2.41 -9.48
CA ILE A 393 -18.57 3.06 -10.36
C ILE A 393 -18.41 2.26 -11.67
N VAL A 394 -18.22 0.94 -11.57
CA VAL A 394 -18.10 0.06 -12.74
C VAL A 394 -19.38 0.06 -13.58
N GLU A 395 -20.55 -0.03 -12.94
CA GLU A 395 -21.85 0.03 -13.63
C GLU A 395 -22.07 1.36 -14.35
N SER A 396 -21.66 2.48 -13.75
CA SER A 396 -21.72 3.80 -14.37
C SER A 396 -20.90 3.87 -15.65
N LEU A 397 -19.65 3.39 -15.62
CA LEU A 397 -18.80 3.35 -16.80
C LEU A 397 -19.39 2.45 -17.89
N ARG A 398 -19.95 1.30 -17.51
CA ARG A 398 -20.63 0.40 -18.44
C ARG A 398 -21.87 1.03 -19.08
N ARG A 399 -22.70 1.74 -18.31
CA ARG A 399 -23.86 2.49 -18.85
C ARG A 399 -23.45 3.55 -19.85
N GLN A 400 -22.29 4.17 -19.63
CA GLN A 400 -21.70 5.16 -20.54
C GLN A 400 -21.03 4.53 -21.77
N GLY A 401 -21.10 3.20 -21.94
CA GLY A 401 -20.62 2.49 -23.12
C GLY A 401 -19.16 2.04 -23.05
N PHE A 402 -18.50 2.17 -21.90
CA PHE A 402 -17.13 1.68 -21.72
C PHE A 402 -17.09 0.17 -21.48
N VAL A 403 -16.05 -0.46 -22.00
CA VAL A 403 -15.67 -1.84 -21.66
C VAL A 403 -14.70 -1.77 -20.49
N CYS A 404 -15.17 -2.21 -19.32
CA CYS A 404 -14.43 -2.09 -18.08
C CYS A 404 -13.76 -3.42 -17.69
N SER A 405 -12.57 -3.34 -17.11
CA SER A 405 -12.00 -4.41 -16.30
C SER A 405 -11.81 -3.96 -14.85
N MET A 406 -11.86 -4.91 -13.93
CA MET A 406 -11.59 -4.71 -12.50
C MET A 406 -10.35 -5.52 -12.12
N THR A 407 -9.37 -4.90 -11.45
CA THR A 407 -8.23 -5.60 -10.84
C THR A 407 -8.26 -5.40 -9.33
N GLY A 408 -8.18 -6.50 -8.58
CA GLY A 408 -8.26 -6.49 -7.12
C GLY A 408 -7.66 -7.75 -6.51
N ASP A 409 -7.27 -7.68 -5.24
CA ASP A 409 -6.73 -8.81 -4.47
C ASP A 409 -7.66 -9.26 -3.33
N GLY A 410 -8.69 -8.45 -3.00
CA GLY A 410 -9.53 -8.62 -1.83
C GLY A 410 -10.91 -9.20 -2.15
N VAL A 411 -11.56 -9.77 -1.11
CA VAL A 411 -12.97 -10.21 -1.19
C VAL A 411 -13.92 -9.04 -1.51
N ASN A 412 -13.53 -7.83 -1.10
CA ASN A 412 -14.27 -6.60 -1.34
C ASN A 412 -14.32 -6.19 -2.82
N ASP A 413 -13.48 -6.78 -3.67
CA ASP A 413 -13.48 -6.56 -5.11
C ASP A 413 -14.40 -7.52 -5.86
N ALA A 414 -14.79 -8.65 -5.24
CA ALA A 414 -15.57 -9.69 -5.89
C ALA A 414 -16.93 -9.22 -6.48
N PRO A 415 -17.64 -8.25 -5.89
CA PRO A 415 -18.89 -7.75 -6.48
C PRO A 415 -18.70 -6.92 -7.76
N ALA A 416 -17.55 -6.25 -7.93
CA ALA A 416 -17.27 -5.30 -9.01
C ALA A 416 -16.53 -5.96 -10.17
#